data_AF-A0A3R9JNJ0-F1
#
_entry.id   AF-A0A3R9JNJ0-F1
#
_cell.length_a   1.000
_cell.length_b   1.000
_cell.length_c   1.000
_cell.angle_alpha   90.00
_cell.angle_beta   90.00
_cell.angle_gamma   90.00
#
_symmetry.space_group_name_H-M   'P 1'
#
loop_
_entity.id
_entity.type
_entity.pdbx_description
1 polymer ?
#
loop_
_entity_poly.entity_id
_entity_poly.type
_entity_poly.pdbx_seq_one_letter_code
_entity_poly.pdbx_strand_id
1 'polypeptide(L)'
;MNVKQKILGRLGLENDEELLNLLDLSNRLDKIKFFYPEFQFDSNNLIEMTLENTGYFKLIGTDNKKISETNSFRRGWETILRSTSKSSESEDLGKLNKTPEGFPKGNVPKGSGDNWYFHRGHIFARQFHKFVLGYKILNAQHQDTQEKWSKISIDSRAKNLFTQFSRANKAQAEIEEKVHQLLQSEESVYYEVKAVFKDPADKYPIGTEIFYVSLSSHDEFAHYFIPNVDFGFDLENSQTDYADFYKNGYSEENHRKFFADSDRKHKNWQISENESCSVKSNGGNFSIRELPKIAVDNLIENLKKNKKITTCSKHVQYGEQWTFLGQALTYFTSTGTLRLQGKDSSMFEKAKQYLLDYLSKED
;
A
#
# COMPACT_ATOMS: atom_id res chain seq x y z
N MET A 1 -4.35 -2.30 28.92
CA MET A 1 -3.52 -1.40 28.10
C MET A 1 -4.42 -0.56 27.19
N ASN A 2 -4.36 0.77 27.28
CA ASN A 2 -5.12 1.68 26.40
C ASN A 2 -4.65 1.49 24.93
N VAL A 3 -5.55 1.69 23.96
CA VAL A 3 -5.29 1.58 22.52
C VAL A 3 -4.04 2.35 22.08
N LYS A 4 -3.83 3.56 22.61
CA LYS A 4 -2.63 4.37 22.34
C LYS A 4 -1.34 3.61 22.68
N GLN A 5 -1.26 3.04 23.88
CA GLN A 5 -0.10 2.25 24.31
C GLN A 5 0.08 0.99 23.46
N LYS A 6 -1.02 0.34 23.04
CA LYS A 6 -0.96 -0.81 22.12
C LYS A 6 -0.35 -0.43 20.77
N ILE A 7 -0.71 0.73 20.24
CA ILE A 7 -0.15 1.24 18.98
C ILE A 7 1.36 1.49 19.15
N LEU A 8 1.77 2.19 20.22
CA LEU A 8 3.19 2.44 20.49
C LEU A 8 3.99 1.15 20.62
N GLY A 9 3.50 0.18 21.40
CA GLY A 9 4.14 -1.13 21.52
C GLY A 9 4.27 -1.86 20.17
N ARG A 10 3.27 -1.75 19.29
CA ARG A 10 3.30 -2.30 17.91
C ARG A 10 4.23 -1.56 16.95
N LEU A 11 4.68 -0.36 17.32
CA LEU A 11 5.78 0.35 16.66
C LEU A 11 7.14 -0.01 17.28
N GLY A 12 7.16 -0.86 18.31
CA GLY A 12 8.33 -1.13 19.14
C GLY A 12 8.77 0.10 19.96
N LEU A 13 7.81 0.94 20.38
CA LEU A 13 8.05 2.15 21.17
C LEU A 13 7.49 1.96 22.58
N GLU A 14 8.18 2.50 23.57
CA GLU A 14 7.76 2.38 24.97
C GLU A 14 6.74 3.45 25.38
N ASN A 15 6.85 4.65 24.82
CA ASN A 15 6.09 5.81 25.29
C ASN A 15 5.97 6.91 24.22
N ASP A 16 5.23 7.97 24.56
CA ASP A 16 5.01 9.12 23.69
C ASP A 16 6.30 9.88 23.38
N GLU A 17 7.22 9.97 24.34
CA GLU A 17 8.47 10.71 24.20
C GLU A 17 9.36 10.09 23.11
N GLU A 18 9.46 8.76 23.06
CA GLU A 18 10.17 8.07 21.97
C GLU A 18 9.56 8.37 20.61
N LEU A 19 8.23 8.39 20.49
CA LEU A 19 7.59 8.76 19.23
C LEU A 19 7.92 10.21 18.85
N LEU A 20 7.75 11.15 19.78
CA LEU A 20 8.05 12.57 19.56
C LEU A 20 9.54 12.83 19.23
N ASN A 21 10.46 11.97 19.69
CA ASN A 21 11.87 12.04 19.31
C ASN A 21 12.13 11.65 17.84
N LEU A 22 11.21 10.94 17.19
CA LEU A 22 11.32 10.51 15.79
C LEU A 22 10.63 11.46 14.81
N LEU A 23 9.71 12.32 15.27
CA LEU A 23 8.91 13.21 14.42
C LEU A 23 9.58 14.57 14.15
N ASP A 24 9.21 15.21 13.04
CA ASP A 24 9.74 16.51 12.63
C ASP A 24 8.95 17.64 13.31
N LEU A 25 9.41 18.06 14.48
CA LEU A 25 8.66 18.99 15.35
C LEU A 25 9.31 20.38 15.46
N SER A 26 10.59 20.50 15.11
CA SER A 26 11.44 21.64 15.51
C SER A 26 11.24 22.91 14.69
N ASN A 27 10.72 22.82 13.46
CA ASN A 27 10.53 23.97 12.58
C ASN A 27 9.07 24.32 12.30
N ARG A 28 8.09 23.63 12.91
CA ARG A 28 6.66 23.80 12.56
C ARG A 28 6.18 25.23 12.70
N LEU A 29 6.59 25.94 13.75
CA LEU A 29 6.24 27.35 13.92
C LEU A 29 6.84 28.24 12.83
N ASP A 30 8.11 28.03 12.49
CA ASP A 30 8.80 28.79 11.46
C ASP A 30 8.15 28.57 10.08
N LYS A 31 7.72 27.34 9.79
CA LYS A 31 6.99 27.00 8.55
C LYS A 31 5.66 27.75 8.45
N ILE A 32 4.90 27.84 9.55
CA ILE A 32 3.63 28.60 9.56
C ILE A 32 3.93 30.09 9.40
N LYS A 33 4.90 30.62 10.16
CA LYS A 33 5.28 32.04 10.11
C LYS A 33 5.85 32.49 8.78
N PHE A 34 6.47 31.59 8.02
CA PHE A 34 6.90 31.87 6.66
C PHE A 34 5.74 32.32 5.76
N PHE A 35 4.57 31.70 5.90
CA PHE A 35 3.36 32.08 5.16
C PHE A 35 2.53 33.16 5.89
N TYR A 36 2.56 33.15 7.23
CA TYR A 36 1.82 34.08 8.08
C TYR A 36 2.72 34.72 9.15
N PRO A 37 3.47 35.78 8.82
CA PRO A 37 4.43 36.38 9.75
C PRO A 37 3.82 36.87 11.07
N GLU A 38 2.55 37.27 11.06
CA GLU A 38 1.79 37.74 12.21
C GLU A 38 1.29 36.61 13.12
N PHE A 39 1.43 35.35 12.70
CA PHE A 39 0.91 34.20 13.43
C PHE A 39 1.60 34.04 14.80
N GLN A 40 0.78 34.00 15.84
CA GLN A 40 1.19 33.72 17.21
C GLN A 40 0.60 32.40 17.65
N PHE A 41 1.44 31.50 18.17
CA PHE A 41 0.99 30.24 18.74
C PHE A 41 0.84 30.43 20.24
N ASP A 42 -0.39 30.29 20.76
CA ASP A 42 -0.70 30.55 22.17
C ASP A 42 -0.23 29.46 23.14
N SER A 43 0.37 28.36 22.65
CA SER A 43 0.76 27.27 23.54
C SER A 43 2.09 27.51 24.24
N ASN A 44 2.09 27.22 25.54
CA ASN A 44 3.29 26.76 26.23
C ASN A 44 3.93 25.62 25.41
N ASN A 45 5.27 25.55 25.34
CA ASN A 45 6.08 24.70 24.44
C ASN A 45 5.85 23.16 24.52
N LEU A 46 4.76 22.67 25.09
CA LEU A 46 4.43 21.26 25.16
C LEU A 46 3.68 20.83 23.90
N ILE A 47 4.17 19.78 23.24
CA ILE A 47 3.44 19.13 22.15
C ILE A 47 2.44 18.16 22.77
N GLU A 48 1.15 18.40 22.49
CA GLU A 48 0.07 17.51 22.85
C GLU A 48 -0.20 16.53 21.71
N MET A 49 -0.30 15.25 22.06
CA MET A 49 -0.53 14.16 21.11
C MET A 49 -1.82 13.41 21.44
N THR A 50 -2.84 13.63 20.62
CA THR A 50 -4.17 13.02 20.75
C THR A 50 -4.37 11.93 19.70
N LEU A 51 -4.86 10.76 20.11
CA LEU A 51 -5.21 9.68 19.18
C LEU A 51 -6.64 9.90 18.65
N GLU A 52 -6.80 10.10 17.35
CA GLU A 52 -8.10 10.27 16.70
C GLU A 52 -8.57 8.95 16.06
N ASN A 53 -9.82 8.56 16.32
CA ASN A 53 -10.49 7.39 15.72
C ASN A 53 -9.67 6.09 15.74
N THR A 54 -8.71 5.99 16.67
CA THR A 54 -7.66 4.96 16.73
C THR A 54 -6.68 4.93 15.55
N GLY A 55 -6.90 5.69 14.48
CA GLY A 55 -6.21 5.56 13.20
C GLY A 55 -4.90 6.33 13.11
N TYR A 56 -4.82 7.49 13.76
CA TYR A 56 -3.67 8.39 13.65
C TYR A 56 -3.59 9.33 14.87
N PHE A 57 -2.41 9.88 15.10
CA PHE A 57 -2.15 10.87 16.13
C PHE A 57 -2.25 12.27 15.54
N LYS A 58 -3.05 13.15 16.15
CA LYS A 58 -3.03 14.59 15.91
C LYS A 58 -2.07 15.24 16.90
N LEU A 59 -1.17 16.05 16.38
CA LEU A 59 -0.16 16.78 17.13
C LEU A 59 -0.55 18.25 17.17
N ILE A 60 -0.57 18.83 18.37
CA ILE A 60 -0.86 20.24 18.59
C ILE A 60 0.27 20.80 19.44
N GLY A 61 0.83 21.94 19.03
CA GLY A 61 1.99 22.53 19.69
C GLY A 61 3.21 22.56 18.80
N THR A 62 4.23 23.25 19.26
CA THR A 62 5.54 23.35 18.59
C THR A 62 6.65 23.26 19.64
N ASP A 63 7.69 22.48 19.37
CA ASP A 63 8.87 22.41 20.22
C ASP A 63 10.08 23.03 19.51
N ASN A 64 10.11 24.36 19.50
CA ASN A 64 11.18 25.12 18.84
C ASN A 64 12.49 25.14 19.65
N LYS A 65 12.54 24.49 20.82
CA LYS A 65 13.75 24.39 21.65
C LYS A 65 14.59 23.15 21.31
N LYS A 66 14.01 22.18 20.61
CA LYS A 66 14.70 20.95 20.22
C LYS A 66 15.63 21.23 19.03
N ILE A 67 16.94 21.18 19.29
CA ILE A 67 17.98 21.30 18.26
C ILE A 67 17.83 20.11 17.31
N SER A 68 17.97 20.39 16.01
CA SER A 68 17.61 19.60 14.83
C SER A 68 18.28 18.23 14.64
N GLU A 69 18.81 17.60 15.68
CA GLU A 69 19.35 16.24 15.58
C GLU A 69 18.20 15.24 15.74
N THR A 70 17.44 15.08 14.67
CA THR A 70 16.41 14.03 14.61
C THR A 70 17.10 12.69 14.46
N ASN A 71 16.90 11.81 15.45
CA ASN A 71 17.49 10.46 15.47
C ASN A 71 16.87 9.50 14.42
N SER A 72 15.99 9.99 13.55
CA SER A 72 15.24 9.19 12.58
C SER A 72 15.60 9.53 11.15
N PHE A 73 15.53 8.53 10.28
CA PHE A 73 15.60 8.72 8.84
C PHE A 73 14.21 9.02 8.29
N ARG A 74 14.10 10.03 7.42
CA ARG A 74 12.84 10.42 6.81
C ARG A 74 12.98 10.47 5.30
N ARG A 75 11.96 9.98 4.61
CA ARG A 75 11.85 10.05 3.16
C ARG A 75 10.51 10.65 2.79
N GLY A 76 10.50 11.72 2.00
CA GLY A 76 9.27 12.44 1.75
C GLY A 76 9.40 13.60 0.79
N TRP A 77 8.35 14.41 0.74
CA TRP A 77 8.19 15.51 -0.19
C TRP A 77 7.60 16.73 0.52
N GLU A 78 8.06 17.90 0.13
CA GLU A 78 7.51 19.20 0.54
C GLU A 78 7.17 19.99 -0.73
N THR A 79 5.96 20.54 -0.82
CA THR A 79 5.51 21.30 -2.00
C THR A 79 4.35 22.23 -1.69
N ILE A 80 3.95 23.03 -2.68
CA ILE A 80 2.70 23.77 -2.68
C ILE A 80 1.73 23.07 -3.62
N LEU A 81 0.58 22.69 -3.10
CA LEU A 81 -0.55 22.17 -3.85
C LEU A 81 -1.50 23.32 -4.18
N ARG A 82 -1.97 23.39 -5.42
CA ARG A 82 -2.92 24.42 -5.87
C ARG A 82 -3.84 23.86 -6.95
N SER A 83 -5.14 24.08 -6.79
CA SER A 83 -6.10 23.86 -7.86
C SER A 83 -5.89 24.88 -8.99
N THR A 84 -5.78 24.39 -10.22
CA THR A 84 -5.61 25.19 -11.43
C THR A 84 -6.60 24.73 -12.50
N SER A 85 -6.78 25.52 -13.56
CA SER A 85 -7.59 25.10 -14.71
C SER A 85 -7.10 23.81 -15.39
N LYS A 86 -5.84 23.41 -15.19
CA LYS A 86 -5.30 22.12 -15.66
C LYS A 86 -5.59 20.96 -14.70
N SER A 87 -5.88 21.26 -13.43
CA SER A 87 -6.19 20.23 -12.42
C SER A 87 -7.61 19.64 -12.55
N SER A 88 -8.47 20.27 -13.37
CA SER A 88 -9.79 19.74 -13.73
C SER A 88 -9.73 18.68 -14.84
N GLU A 89 -8.62 18.61 -15.60
CA GLU A 89 -8.40 17.54 -16.57
C GLU A 89 -7.99 16.26 -15.83
N SER A 90 -8.72 15.17 -16.06
CA SER A 90 -8.35 13.88 -15.50
C SER A 90 -7.08 13.38 -16.18
N GLU A 91 -5.94 13.44 -15.49
CA GLU A 91 -4.73 12.78 -15.96
C GLU A 91 -4.83 11.27 -15.72
N ASP A 92 -4.87 10.49 -16.80
CA ASP A 92 -4.72 9.04 -16.71
C ASP A 92 -3.28 8.70 -16.31
N LEU A 93 -3.10 8.29 -15.06
CA LEU A 93 -1.83 7.84 -14.50
C LEU A 93 -1.57 6.35 -14.74
N GLY A 94 -2.48 5.65 -15.42
CA GLY A 94 -2.41 4.23 -15.68
C GLY A 94 -2.53 3.37 -14.42
N LYS A 95 -2.35 2.05 -14.60
CA LYS A 95 -2.36 1.08 -13.51
C LYS A 95 -1.05 1.11 -12.73
N LEU A 96 -1.14 0.98 -11.40
CA LEU A 96 0.02 0.82 -10.52
C LEU A 96 0.64 -0.57 -10.72
N ASN A 97 1.79 -0.63 -11.40
CA ASN A 97 2.46 -1.89 -11.72
C ASN A 97 3.73 -2.14 -10.88
N LYS A 98 4.16 -1.17 -10.08
CA LYS A 98 5.39 -1.27 -9.28
C LYS A 98 5.08 -1.65 -7.84
N THR A 99 5.89 -2.55 -7.29
CA THR A 99 5.87 -2.94 -5.88
C THR A 99 7.00 -2.24 -5.11
N PRO A 100 6.75 -1.80 -3.87
CA PRO A 100 7.80 -1.26 -3.02
C PRO A 100 8.80 -2.35 -2.61
N GLU A 101 9.95 -1.91 -2.11
CA GLU A 101 10.88 -2.83 -1.48
C GLU A 101 10.27 -3.48 -0.23
N GLY A 102 10.62 -4.76 -0.01
CA GLY A 102 10.09 -5.54 1.09
C GLY A 102 8.60 -5.88 0.97
N PHE A 103 7.93 -5.62 -0.16
CA PHE A 103 6.52 -5.97 -0.30
C PHE A 103 6.32 -7.50 -0.22
N PRO A 104 5.40 -8.00 0.61
CA PRO A 104 5.19 -9.44 0.78
C PRO A 104 4.75 -10.12 -0.52
N LYS A 105 5.51 -11.12 -0.98
CA LYS A 105 5.11 -11.98 -2.10
C LYS A 105 3.81 -12.70 -1.75
N GLY A 106 2.80 -12.62 -2.62
CA GLY A 106 1.48 -13.20 -2.38
C GLY A 106 0.64 -12.52 -1.30
N ASN A 107 1.19 -11.56 -0.54
CA ASN A 107 0.52 -10.77 0.50
C ASN A 107 -0.19 -11.64 1.57
N VAL A 108 -0.82 -10.99 2.56
CA VAL A 108 -1.62 -11.69 3.58
C VAL A 108 -3.08 -11.25 3.42
N PRO A 109 -4.01 -12.18 3.11
CA PRO A 109 -5.44 -11.86 3.03
C PRO A 109 -5.97 -11.37 4.38
N LYS A 110 -6.92 -10.44 4.35
CA LYS A 110 -7.50 -9.80 5.54
C LYS A 110 -9.01 -9.90 5.56
N GLY A 111 -9.57 -10.34 6.69
CA GLY A 111 -11.02 -10.56 6.85
C GLY A 111 -11.56 -11.65 5.93
N SER A 112 -12.82 -11.56 5.51
CA SER A 112 -13.48 -12.58 4.66
C SER A 112 -13.53 -12.25 3.16
N GLY A 113 -13.19 -11.02 2.78
CA GLY A 113 -13.21 -10.57 1.39
C GLY A 113 -11.82 -10.42 0.78
N ASP A 114 -11.76 -9.48 -0.14
CA ASP A 114 -10.67 -9.22 -1.09
C ASP A 114 -9.62 -8.23 -0.54
N ASN A 115 -9.70 -7.97 0.76
CA ASN A 115 -8.77 -7.07 1.42
C ASN A 115 -7.46 -7.79 1.74
N TRP A 116 -6.39 -7.01 1.75
CA TRP A 116 -5.05 -7.47 2.10
C TRP A 116 -4.54 -6.73 3.33
N TYR A 117 -3.60 -7.32 4.07
CA TYR A 117 -2.93 -6.64 5.17
C TYR A 117 -1.95 -5.59 4.69
N PHE A 118 -1.32 -5.76 3.52
CA PHE A 118 -0.34 -4.80 3.01
C PHE A 118 -0.83 -4.15 1.72
N HIS A 119 -0.68 -2.82 1.65
CA HIS A 119 -0.90 -2.02 0.46
C HIS A 119 0.43 -1.43 -0.02
N ARG A 120 0.46 -1.07 -1.30
CA ARG A 120 1.56 -0.31 -1.91
C ARG A 120 1.35 1.15 -1.52
N GLY A 121 1.83 1.53 -0.34
CA GLY A 121 1.63 2.87 0.22
C GLY A 121 2.42 3.90 -0.56
N HIS A 122 1.73 4.95 -1.03
CA HIS A 122 2.37 6.14 -1.57
C HIS A 122 2.70 7.09 -0.43
N ILE A 123 3.92 7.61 -0.37
CA ILE A 123 4.26 8.68 0.60
C ILE A 123 3.49 9.93 0.20
N PHE A 124 3.65 10.36 -1.05
CA PHE A 124 2.87 11.43 -1.65
C PHE A 124 1.80 10.86 -2.58
N ALA A 125 0.55 11.15 -2.27
CA ALA A 125 -0.62 10.58 -2.93
C ALA A 125 -0.61 10.77 -4.46
N ARG A 126 -0.99 9.72 -5.20
CA ARG A 126 -1.13 9.77 -6.67
C ARG A 126 -2.08 10.90 -7.10
N GLN A 127 -3.18 11.07 -6.37
CA GLN A 127 -4.20 12.08 -6.65
C GLN A 127 -3.67 13.53 -6.61
N PHE A 128 -2.59 13.78 -5.86
CA PHE A 128 -2.02 15.11 -5.74
C PHE A 128 -1.11 15.52 -6.89
N HIS A 129 -0.78 14.60 -7.80
CA HIS A 129 0.12 14.90 -8.92
C HIS A 129 -0.29 16.13 -9.71
N LYS A 130 -1.58 16.27 -10.03
CA LYS A 130 -2.12 17.38 -10.83
C LYS A 130 -2.19 18.72 -10.08
N PHE A 131 -2.01 18.71 -8.76
CA PHE A 131 -2.06 19.90 -7.92
C PHE A 131 -0.67 20.47 -7.61
N VAL A 132 0.41 19.75 -7.93
CA VAL A 132 1.78 20.22 -7.61
C VAL A 132 2.12 21.48 -8.41
N LEU A 133 2.23 22.61 -7.71
CA LEU A 133 2.42 23.92 -8.33
C LEU A 133 3.77 23.99 -9.07
N GLY A 134 3.70 24.08 -10.40
CA GLY A 134 4.87 24.13 -11.26
C GLY A 134 5.78 22.90 -11.17
N TYR A 135 5.26 21.79 -10.63
CA TYR A 135 6.04 20.56 -10.35
C TYR A 135 7.26 20.78 -9.43
N LYS A 136 7.20 21.81 -8.59
CA LYS A 136 8.32 22.22 -7.71
C LYS A 136 8.29 21.42 -6.41
N ILE A 137 9.47 21.01 -5.96
CA ILE A 137 9.71 20.41 -4.65
C ILE A 137 10.53 21.39 -3.83
N LEU A 138 10.18 21.57 -2.57
CA LEU A 138 10.80 22.50 -1.64
C LEU A 138 11.82 21.78 -0.73
N ASN A 139 12.86 22.49 -0.32
CA ASN A 139 13.72 22.06 0.78
C ASN A 139 13.15 22.52 2.14
N ALA A 140 13.82 22.15 3.23
CA ALA A 140 13.43 22.54 4.59
C ALA A 140 13.44 24.07 4.83
N GLN A 141 14.08 24.85 3.95
CA GLN A 141 14.10 26.31 3.97
C GLN A 141 13.06 26.93 3.01
N HIS A 142 12.10 26.14 2.51
CA HIS A 142 11.03 26.58 1.62
C HIS A 142 11.50 27.09 0.25
N GLN A 143 12.69 26.68 -0.18
CA GLN A 143 13.25 27.05 -1.48
C GLN A 143 13.09 25.91 -2.48
N ASP A 144 12.91 26.27 -3.75
CA ASP A 144 12.88 25.31 -4.85
C ASP A 144 14.17 24.48 -4.88
N THR A 145 14.01 23.16 -4.87
CA THR A 145 15.11 22.23 -5.09
C THR A 145 15.37 22.04 -6.58
N GLN A 146 16.54 21.46 -6.91
CA GLN A 146 16.80 21.01 -8.27
C GLN A 146 15.92 19.81 -8.66
N GLU A 147 15.42 19.05 -7.68
CA GLU A 147 14.52 17.93 -7.94
C GLU A 147 13.12 18.45 -8.29
N LYS A 148 12.53 17.88 -9.35
CA LYS A 148 11.17 18.20 -9.79
C LYS A 148 10.25 17.01 -9.62
N TRP A 149 9.01 17.28 -9.23
CA TRP A 149 7.96 16.28 -9.25
C TRP A 149 7.65 15.88 -10.69
N SER A 150 7.43 14.60 -10.94
CA SER A 150 7.11 14.12 -12.28
C SER A 150 6.29 12.84 -12.19
N LYS A 151 5.75 12.38 -13.34
CA LYS A 151 5.04 11.09 -13.42
C LYS A 151 5.90 9.91 -12.96
N ILE A 152 7.21 10.00 -13.18
CA ILE A 152 8.18 8.96 -12.75
C ILE A 152 8.29 8.93 -11.21
N SER A 153 8.11 10.08 -10.55
CA SER A 153 8.18 10.21 -9.09
C SER A 153 6.98 9.54 -8.41
N ILE A 154 5.79 9.58 -9.02
CA ILE A 154 4.54 9.07 -8.46
C ILE A 154 4.69 7.61 -8.01
N ASP A 155 5.07 6.72 -8.92
CA ASP A 155 5.20 5.29 -8.63
C ASP A 155 6.67 4.88 -8.43
N SER A 156 7.51 5.80 -7.94
CA SER A 156 8.92 5.52 -7.68
C SER A 156 9.10 4.57 -6.49
N ARG A 157 9.58 3.34 -6.74
CA ARG A 157 9.93 2.36 -5.71
C ARG A 157 10.92 2.92 -4.68
N ALA A 158 11.88 3.73 -5.13
CA ALA A 158 12.94 4.24 -4.27
C ALA A 158 12.52 5.50 -3.49
N LYS A 159 11.65 6.33 -4.06
CA LYS A 159 11.36 7.68 -3.53
C LYS A 159 9.96 7.85 -2.95
N ASN A 160 8.95 7.14 -3.46
CA ASN A 160 7.56 7.43 -3.14
C ASN A 160 6.70 6.23 -2.77
N LEU A 161 7.18 4.99 -2.94
CA LEU A 161 6.46 3.79 -2.54
C LEU A 161 7.12 3.13 -1.32
N PHE A 162 6.29 2.59 -0.42
CA PHE A 162 6.72 1.73 0.67
C PHE A 162 5.64 0.69 0.99
N THR A 163 6.03 -0.36 1.70
CA THR A 163 5.07 -1.36 2.19
C THR A 163 4.35 -0.79 3.40
N GLN A 164 3.04 -0.60 3.29
CA GLN A 164 2.21 0.00 4.33
C GLN A 164 1.09 -0.97 4.71
N PHE A 165 0.76 -1.08 6.00
CA PHE A 165 -0.43 -1.81 6.39
C PHE A 165 -1.69 -1.16 5.80
N SER A 166 -2.65 -1.97 5.38
CA SER A 166 -3.88 -1.48 4.74
C SER A 166 -4.69 -0.57 5.65
N ARG A 167 -4.65 -0.81 6.96
CA ARG A 167 -5.23 0.09 7.97
C ARG A 167 -4.57 1.47 7.95
N ALA A 168 -3.24 1.52 8.00
CA ALA A 168 -2.48 2.77 7.96
C ALA A 168 -2.66 3.51 6.62
N ASN A 169 -2.69 2.78 5.50
CA ASN A 169 -2.96 3.34 4.18
C ASN A 169 -4.35 3.98 4.09
N LYS A 170 -5.38 3.36 4.71
CA LYS A 170 -6.73 3.95 4.77
C LYS A 170 -6.77 5.19 5.66
N ALA A 171 -6.11 5.16 6.82
CA ALA A 171 -6.00 6.31 7.70
C ALA A 171 -5.26 7.49 7.05
N GLN A 172 -4.20 7.21 6.28
CA GLN A 172 -3.51 8.23 5.49
C GLN A 172 -4.45 8.85 4.43
N ALA A 173 -5.22 8.03 3.72
CA ALA A 173 -6.18 8.52 2.73
C ALA A 173 -7.26 9.42 3.35
N GLU A 174 -7.70 9.15 4.59
CA GLU A 174 -8.63 10.03 5.32
C GLU A 174 -8.04 11.43 5.59
N ILE A 175 -6.74 11.52 5.88
CA ILE A 175 -6.05 12.81 6.06
C ILE A 175 -5.86 13.51 4.71
N GLU A 176 -5.45 12.76 3.69
CA GLU A 176 -5.29 13.28 2.33
C GLU A 176 -6.61 13.81 1.75
N GLU A 177 -7.73 13.20 2.08
CA GLU A 177 -9.06 13.68 1.67
C GLU A 177 -9.37 15.07 2.27
N LYS A 178 -8.95 15.36 3.51
CA LYS A 178 -9.11 16.71 4.10
C LYS A 178 -8.34 17.75 3.29
N VAL A 179 -7.11 17.44 2.90
CA VAL A 179 -6.30 18.32 2.03
C VAL A 179 -6.92 18.43 0.64
N HIS A 180 -7.45 17.34 0.10
CA HIS A 180 -8.14 17.36 -1.18
C HIS A 180 -9.35 18.29 -1.18
N GLN A 181 -10.13 18.31 -0.09
CA GLN A 181 -11.27 19.21 0.08
C GLN A 181 -10.87 20.69 0.11
N LEU A 182 -9.76 21.05 0.78
CA LEU A 182 -9.22 22.41 0.73
C LEU A 182 -8.87 22.82 -0.72
N LEU A 183 -8.25 21.92 -1.48
CA LEU A 183 -7.91 22.17 -2.88
C LEU A 183 -9.17 22.32 -3.77
N GLN A 184 -10.25 21.59 -3.47
CA GLN A 184 -11.52 21.75 -4.18
C GLN A 184 -12.17 23.11 -3.94
N SER A 185 -11.93 23.72 -2.77
CA SER A 185 -12.32 25.10 -2.45
C SER A 185 -11.40 26.17 -3.07
N GLU A 186 -10.57 25.78 -4.05
CA GLU A 186 -9.56 26.63 -4.72
C GLU A 186 -8.45 27.18 -3.82
N GLU A 187 -8.29 26.63 -2.63
CA GLU A 187 -7.18 27.01 -1.75
C GLU A 187 -5.85 26.49 -2.27
N SER A 188 -4.78 27.21 -1.95
CA SER A 188 -3.42 26.70 -2.09
C SER A 188 -2.98 26.18 -0.73
N VAL A 189 -2.27 25.05 -0.71
CA VAL A 189 -1.89 24.37 0.52
C VAL A 189 -0.39 24.09 0.47
N TYR A 190 0.37 24.57 1.46
CA TYR A 190 1.69 24.00 1.71
C TYR A 190 1.50 22.59 2.29
N TYR A 191 2.11 21.60 1.65
CA TYR A 191 1.93 20.20 2.00
C TYR A 191 3.28 19.50 2.13
N GLU A 192 3.46 18.83 3.26
CA GLU A 192 4.60 18.01 3.59
C GLU A 192 4.15 16.63 4.01
N VAL A 193 4.79 15.61 3.45
CA VAL A 193 4.55 14.22 3.84
C VAL A 193 5.84 13.42 3.84
N LYS A 194 6.06 12.67 4.92
CA LYS A 194 7.30 11.92 5.18
C LYS A 194 6.98 10.53 5.72
N ALA A 195 7.57 9.49 5.13
CA ALA A 195 7.69 8.20 5.79
C ALA A 195 8.82 8.29 6.83
N VAL A 196 8.52 7.88 8.06
CA VAL A 196 9.44 7.96 9.21
C VAL A 196 9.99 6.57 9.53
N PHE A 197 11.31 6.43 9.48
CA PHE A 197 12.04 5.20 9.81
C PHE A 197 12.79 5.40 11.12
N LYS A 198 12.89 4.37 11.95
CA LYS A 198 13.70 4.45 13.18
C LYS A 198 15.18 4.51 12.81
N ASP A 199 15.61 3.64 11.90
CA ASP A 199 16.97 3.60 11.37
C ASP A 199 16.95 3.73 9.83
N PRO A 200 17.95 4.40 9.21
CA PRO A 200 18.08 4.45 7.75
C PRO A 200 18.09 3.09 7.04
N ALA A 201 18.53 2.02 7.73
CA ALA A 201 18.57 0.66 7.20
C ALA A 201 17.25 -0.11 7.36
N ASP A 202 16.26 0.43 8.07
CA ASP A 202 14.98 -0.22 8.24
C ASP A 202 14.26 -0.39 6.90
N LYS A 203 13.68 -1.57 6.69
CA LYS A 203 12.91 -1.83 5.47
C LYS A 203 11.55 -1.15 5.47
N TYR A 204 10.89 -1.06 6.63
CA TYR A 204 9.57 -0.45 6.75
C TYR A 204 9.62 0.79 7.64
N PRO A 205 8.92 1.88 7.26
CA PRO A 205 8.74 3.00 8.17
C PRO A 205 7.77 2.61 9.29
N ILE A 206 7.97 3.22 10.46
CA ILE A 206 7.05 3.13 11.59
C ILE A 206 5.75 3.91 11.35
N GLY A 207 5.73 4.81 10.36
CA GLY A 207 4.53 5.57 10.03
C GLY A 207 4.75 6.64 8.98
N THR A 208 3.67 7.37 8.69
CA THR A 208 3.66 8.53 7.80
C THR A 208 3.38 9.78 8.63
N GLU A 209 4.24 10.78 8.53
CA GLU A 209 4.02 12.11 9.09
C GLU A 209 3.48 13.04 7.99
N ILE A 210 2.38 13.75 8.28
CA ILE A 210 1.78 14.73 7.38
C ILE A 210 1.67 16.05 8.10
N PHE A 211 2.14 17.12 7.47
CA PHE A 211 1.95 18.48 7.92
C PHE A 211 1.45 19.34 6.77
N TYR A 212 0.42 20.14 7.00
CA TYR A 212 -0.05 21.09 5.99
C TYR A 212 -0.51 22.41 6.60
N VAL A 213 -0.45 23.45 5.78
CA VAL A 213 -0.89 24.82 6.10
C VAL A 213 -1.70 25.32 4.90
N SER A 214 -2.95 25.69 5.10
CA SER A 214 -3.72 26.45 4.10
C SER A 214 -3.02 27.79 3.89
N LEU A 215 -2.89 28.22 2.64
CA LEU A 215 -2.36 29.54 2.29
C LEU A 215 -3.46 30.61 2.19
N SER A 216 -4.71 30.22 2.43
CA SER A 216 -5.87 31.13 2.49
C SER A 216 -6.21 31.58 3.91
N SER A 217 -5.87 30.79 4.93
CA SER A 217 -6.18 31.08 6.34
C SER A 217 -5.05 30.65 7.28
N HIS A 218 -4.67 31.52 8.22
CA HIS A 218 -3.67 31.23 9.24
C HIS A 218 -4.15 30.24 10.31
N ASP A 219 -5.46 30.01 10.41
CA ASP A 219 -6.07 29.11 11.40
C ASP A 219 -6.16 27.65 10.92
N GLU A 220 -5.88 27.42 9.63
CA GLU A 220 -6.07 26.11 9.00
C GLU A 220 -4.74 25.43 8.72
N PHE A 221 -4.17 24.84 9.77
CA PHE A 221 -3.03 23.93 9.66
C PHE A 221 -3.29 22.67 10.48
N ALA A 222 -2.61 21.59 10.12
CA ALA A 222 -2.64 20.37 10.94
C ALA A 222 -1.35 19.57 10.81
N HIS A 223 -1.04 18.86 11.90
CA HIS A 223 0.09 17.94 12.00
C HIS A 223 -0.41 16.58 12.47
N TYR A 224 -0.15 15.56 11.65
CA TYR A 224 -0.59 14.20 11.90
C TYR A 224 0.57 13.21 11.81
N PHE A 225 0.52 12.17 12.64
CA PHE A 225 1.33 10.97 12.48
C PHE A 225 0.43 9.74 12.36
N ILE A 226 0.55 9.03 11.24
CA ILE A 226 -0.21 7.82 10.92
C ILE A 226 0.71 6.61 11.21
N PRO A 227 0.45 5.86 12.30
CA PRO A 227 1.28 4.70 12.66
C PRO A 227 1.09 3.57 11.65
N ASN A 228 2.18 2.99 11.16
CA ASN A 228 2.16 1.88 10.22
C ASN A 228 1.90 0.55 10.94
N VAL A 229 0.69 0.38 11.46
CA VAL A 229 0.27 -0.81 12.23
C VAL A 229 -1.06 -1.36 11.72
N ASP A 230 -1.29 -2.65 11.97
CA ASP A 230 -2.60 -3.29 11.80
C ASP A 230 -3.05 -3.98 13.07
N PHE A 231 -4.33 -3.88 13.41
CA PHE A 231 -4.85 -4.54 14.60
C PHE A 231 -4.90 -6.06 14.48
N GLY A 232 -5.02 -6.57 13.25
CA GLY A 232 -4.98 -8.00 12.97
C GLY A 232 -3.57 -8.59 12.88
N PHE A 233 -2.50 -7.83 13.16
CA PHE A 233 -1.13 -8.35 13.25
C PHE A 233 -0.59 -8.19 14.67
N ASP A 234 -0.20 -9.30 15.31
CA ASP A 234 0.22 -9.29 16.72
C ASP A 234 1.41 -10.20 17.05
N LEU A 235 2.55 -9.59 17.40
CA LEU A 235 3.81 -10.25 17.79
C LEU A 235 3.99 -10.43 19.31
N GLU A 236 3.00 -10.15 20.17
CA GLU A 236 3.16 -10.28 21.63
C GLU A 236 3.66 -11.67 22.09
N ASN A 237 3.32 -12.74 21.35
CA ASN A 237 3.76 -14.12 21.63
C ASN A 237 4.86 -14.61 20.67
N SER A 238 5.54 -13.70 19.99
CA SER A 238 6.62 -13.99 19.04
C SER A 238 7.99 -14.00 19.70
N GLN A 239 8.94 -14.73 19.10
CA GLN A 239 10.36 -14.61 19.43
C GLN A 239 10.99 -13.35 18.79
N THR A 240 10.38 -12.84 17.71
CA THR A 240 10.76 -11.61 17.03
C THR A 240 9.88 -10.47 17.54
N ASP A 241 10.50 -9.38 17.99
CA ASP A 241 9.76 -8.20 18.43
C ASP A 241 9.34 -7.28 17.26
N TYR A 242 8.60 -6.22 17.58
CA TYR A 242 8.13 -5.27 16.57
C TYR A 242 9.27 -4.45 15.95
N ALA A 243 10.32 -4.12 16.70
CA ALA A 243 11.44 -3.34 16.16
C ALA A 243 12.17 -4.15 15.07
N ASP A 244 12.41 -5.43 15.33
CA ASP A 244 12.97 -6.36 14.34
C ASP A 244 12.09 -6.53 13.11
N PHE A 245 10.76 -6.47 13.26
CA PHE A 245 9.83 -6.49 12.13
C PHE A 245 10.01 -5.28 11.20
N TYR A 246 10.11 -4.05 11.71
CA TYR A 246 10.33 -2.87 10.86
C TYR A 246 11.71 -2.90 10.20
N LYS A 247 12.73 -3.34 10.95
CA LYS A 247 14.10 -3.48 10.46
C LYS A 247 14.19 -4.46 9.30
N ASN A 248 13.64 -5.67 9.49
CA ASN A 248 13.84 -6.80 8.56
C ASN A 248 12.70 -6.99 7.55
N GLY A 249 11.58 -6.32 7.76
CA GLY A 249 10.35 -6.47 6.97
C GLY A 249 9.65 -7.81 7.20
N TYR A 250 8.52 -8.00 6.52
CA TYR A 250 7.75 -9.23 6.59
C TYR A 250 8.52 -10.41 5.97
N SER A 251 8.46 -11.53 6.67
CA SER A 251 8.83 -12.87 6.19
C SER A 251 7.70 -13.84 6.49
N GLU A 252 7.39 -14.72 5.53
CA GLU A 252 6.29 -15.66 5.68
C GLU A 252 6.50 -16.63 6.84
N GLU A 253 7.72 -17.16 6.98
CA GLU A 253 8.09 -18.12 8.04
C GLU A 253 7.91 -17.56 9.45
N ASN A 254 8.36 -16.32 9.69
CA ASN A 254 8.36 -15.76 11.03
C ASN A 254 7.05 -15.06 11.36
N HIS A 255 6.39 -14.44 10.37
CA HIS A 255 5.32 -13.47 10.65
C HIS A 255 3.92 -13.95 10.29
N ARG A 256 3.75 -14.88 9.33
CA ARG A 256 2.41 -15.24 8.81
C ARG A 256 1.44 -15.69 9.90
N LYS A 257 1.90 -16.50 10.86
CA LYS A 257 1.11 -17.05 11.97
C LYS A 257 0.60 -16.00 12.98
N PHE A 258 1.13 -14.78 12.90
CA PHE A 258 0.77 -13.68 13.80
C PHE A 258 -0.29 -12.74 13.20
N PHE A 259 -0.83 -13.09 12.03
CA PHE A 259 -2.00 -12.43 11.46
C PHE A 259 -3.27 -13.14 11.92
N ALA A 260 -4.32 -12.38 12.28
CA ALA A 260 -5.61 -12.93 12.69
C ALA A 260 -6.24 -13.82 11.62
N ASP A 261 -5.93 -13.56 10.34
CA ASP A 261 -6.38 -14.34 9.19
C ASP A 261 -5.26 -15.25 8.62
N SER A 262 -4.28 -15.65 9.44
CA SER A 262 -3.13 -16.47 9.01
C SER A 262 -3.55 -17.75 8.28
N ASP A 263 -4.64 -18.35 8.74
CA ASP A 263 -5.19 -19.62 8.26
C ASP A 263 -5.90 -19.50 6.92
N ARG A 264 -6.23 -18.26 6.49
CA ARG A 264 -6.66 -18.02 5.11
C ARG A 264 -5.49 -18.30 4.20
N LYS A 265 -5.48 -19.49 3.63
CA LYS A 265 -4.77 -19.74 2.38
C LYS A 265 -5.61 -19.07 1.30
N HIS A 266 -5.14 -17.97 0.74
CA HIS A 266 -5.67 -17.61 -0.57
C HIS A 266 -5.41 -18.82 -1.45
N LYS A 267 -6.43 -19.27 -2.18
CA LYS A 267 -6.17 -20.16 -3.29
C LYS A 267 -5.28 -19.32 -4.20
N ASN A 268 -3.97 -19.60 -4.19
CA ASN A 268 -3.03 -19.16 -5.23
C ASN A 268 -3.77 -19.39 -6.56
N TRP A 269 -3.70 -18.56 -7.59
CA TRP A 269 -2.51 -18.21 -8.36
C TRP A 269 -2.81 -16.90 -9.08
N GLN A 270 -1.92 -15.91 -9.00
CA GLN A 270 -1.94 -14.76 -9.88
C GLN A 270 -1.11 -15.13 -11.12
N ILE A 271 -1.76 -15.39 -12.26
CA ILE A 271 -1.05 -15.54 -13.56
C ILE A 271 -0.17 -14.33 -13.86
N SER A 272 -0.49 -13.15 -13.33
CA SER A 272 0.21 -11.90 -13.59
C SER A 272 1.62 -11.79 -12.97
N GLU A 273 1.99 -12.62 -11.98
CA GLU A 273 3.30 -12.53 -11.30
C GLU A 273 4.33 -13.58 -11.76
N ASN A 274 3.96 -14.56 -12.61
CA ASN A 274 4.91 -15.51 -13.18
C ASN A 274 5.34 -15.06 -14.58
N GLU A 275 6.53 -14.46 -14.70
CA GLU A 275 7.12 -13.98 -15.96
C GLU A 275 7.26 -15.07 -17.05
N SER A 276 7.09 -16.35 -16.71
CA SER A 276 7.22 -17.49 -17.63
C SER A 276 5.89 -18.06 -18.14
N CYS A 277 4.76 -17.73 -17.50
CA CYS A 277 3.45 -18.23 -17.92
C CYS A 277 2.98 -17.51 -19.19
N SER A 278 2.75 -18.26 -20.27
CA SER A 278 2.23 -17.71 -21.52
C SER A 278 0.81 -18.20 -21.81
N VAL A 279 -0.07 -17.25 -22.16
CA VAL A 279 -1.45 -17.50 -22.58
C VAL A 279 -1.54 -17.45 -24.10
N LYS A 280 -2.13 -18.47 -24.72
CA LYS A 280 -2.39 -18.50 -26.18
C LYS A 280 -3.84 -18.85 -26.45
N SER A 281 -4.50 -18.09 -27.33
CA SER A 281 -5.87 -18.35 -27.76
C SER A 281 -5.98 -18.27 -29.28
N ASN A 282 -6.30 -19.40 -29.91
CA ASN A 282 -6.52 -19.50 -31.36
C ASN A 282 -7.85 -20.24 -31.56
N GLY A 283 -8.78 -19.67 -32.34
CA GLY A 283 -10.18 -20.13 -32.50
C GLY A 283 -10.42 -21.63 -32.27
N GLY A 284 -10.94 -21.96 -31.07
CA GLY A 284 -11.23 -23.32 -30.61
C GLY A 284 -10.20 -23.96 -29.65
N ASN A 285 -9.08 -23.28 -29.38
CA ASN A 285 -8.07 -23.68 -28.41
C ASN A 285 -7.66 -22.51 -27.51
N PHE A 286 -7.56 -22.79 -26.21
CA PHE A 286 -7.01 -21.90 -25.21
C PHE A 286 -5.99 -22.66 -24.37
N SER A 287 -4.78 -22.14 -24.24
CA SER A 287 -3.70 -22.78 -23.49
C SER A 287 -3.02 -21.80 -22.56
N ILE A 288 -2.67 -22.30 -21.38
CA ILE A 288 -1.80 -21.64 -20.42
C ILE A 288 -0.63 -22.58 -20.19
N ARG A 289 0.57 -22.10 -20.50
CA ARG A 289 1.80 -22.89 -20.43
C ARG A 289 2.55 -22.61 -19.13
N GLU A 290 3.37 -23.57 -18.72
CA GLU A 290 4.27 -23.45 -17.56
C GLU A 290 3.53 -23.20 -16.23
N LEU A 291 2.28 -23.67 -16.13
CA LEU A 291 1.54 -23.70 -14.88
C LEU A 291 2.18 -24.70 -13.91
N PRO A 292 2.49 -24.29 -12.67
CA PRO A 292 2.95 -25.21 -11.64
C PRO A 292 1.92 -26.32 -11.39
N LYS A 293 2.38 -27.56 -11.18
CA LYS A 293 1.49 -28.71 -10.94
C LYS A 293 0.53 -28.48 -9.76
N ILE A 294 1.03 -27.89 -8.67
CA ILE A 294 0.22 -27.54 -7.48
C ILE A 294 -0.94 -26.60 -7.86
N ALA A 295 -0.73 -25.70 -8.82
CA ALA A 295 -1.77 -24.80 -9.28
C ALA A 295 -2.89 -25.54 -10.00
N VAL A 296 -2.51 -26.45 -10.91
CA VAL A 296 -3.49 -27.25 -11.63
C VAL A 296 -4.21 -28.21 -10.71
N ASP A 297 -3.52 -28.87 -9.77
CA ASP A 297 -4.15 -29.82 -8.83
C ASP A 297 -5.26 -29.14 -8.02
N ASN A 298 -4.98 -27.94 -7.49
CA ASN A 298 -5.96 -27.15 -6.75
C ASN A 298 -7.11 -26.63 -7.64
N LEU A 299 -6.85 -26.26 -8.90
CA LEU A 299 -7.88 -25.86 -9.87
C LEU A 299 -8.86 -27.01 -10.07
N ILE A 300 -8.31 -28.20 -10.36
CA ILE A 300 -9.08 -29.41 -10.61
C ILE A 300 -9.88 -29.80 -9.36
N GLU A 301 -9.30 -29.73 -8.16
CA GLU A 301 -10.02 -30.00 -6.92
C GLU A 301 -11.21 -29.05 -6.73
N ASN A 302 -11.03 -27.76 -7.01
CA ASN A 302 -12.10 -26.78 -6.87
C ASN A 302 -13.20 -26.97 -7.93
N LEU A 303 -12.82 -27.20 -9.19
CA LEU A 303 -13.78 -27.51 -10.25
C LEU A 303 -14.61 -28.78 -9.93
N LYS A 304 -14.00 -29.79 -9.28
CA LYS A 304 -14.71 -30.97 -8.76
C LYS A 304 -15.70 -30.60 -7.66
N LYS A 305 -15.26 -29.83 -6.66
CA LYS A 305 -16.12 -29.35 -5.55
C LYS A 305 -17.34 -28.57 -6.05
N ASN A 306 -17.17 -27.74 -7.08
CA ASN A 306 -18.24 -26.95 -7.68
C ASN A 306 -19.09 -27.74 -8.71
N LYS A 307 -18.92 -29.06 -8.80
CA LYS A 307 -19.60 -29.94 -9.77
C LYS A 307 -19.47 -29.47 -11.23
N LYS A 308 -18.38 -28.74 -11.54
CA LYS A 308 -18.09 -28.24 -12.89
C LYS A 308 -17.35 -29.26 -13.74
N ILE A 309 -16.62 -30.15 -13.10
CA ILE A 309 -16.04 -31.36 -13.68
C ILE A 309 -16.36 -32.53 -12.76
N THR A 310 -16.40 -33.74 -13.32
CA THR A 310 -16.66 -34.97 -12.55
C THR A 310 -15.35 -35.67 -12.20
N THR A 311 -14.98 -36.70 -12.96
CA THR A 311 -13.78 -37.52 -12.81
C THR A 311 -12.88 -37.37 -14.02
N CYS A 312 -11.62 -37.83 -13.94
CA CYS A 312 -10.73 -37.86 -15.10
C CYS A 312 -11.43 -38.63 -16.21
N SER A 313 -11.75 -37.94 -17.31
CA SER A 313 -12.47 -38.52 -18.44
C SER A 313 -11.56 -39.36 -19.34
N LYS A 314 -10.26 -39.06 -19.35
CA LYS A 314 -9.27 -39.77 -20.15
C LYS A 314 -7.84 -39.49 -19.67
N HIS A 315 -7.03 -40.54 -19.54
CA HIS A 315 -5.58 -40.39 -19.47
C HIS A 315 -5.02 -40.20 -20.89
N VAL A 316 -4.27 -39.13 -21.11
CA VAL A 316 -3.62 -38.83 -22.39
C VAL A 316 -2.11 -38.95 -22.24
N GLN A 317 -1.39 -39.06 -23.35
CA GLN A 317 0.06 -39.15 -23.31
C GLN A 317 0.63 -37.90 -22.58
N TYR A 318 1.31 -38.15 -21.46
CA TYR A 318 1.84 -37.12 -20.56
C TYR A 318 0.78 -36.17 -19.97
N GLY A 319 -0.43 -36.65 -19.68
CA GLY A 319 -1.45 -35.78 -19.08
C GLY A 319 -2.77 -36.44 -18.69
N GLU A 320 -3.65 -35.60 -18.14
CA GLU A 320 -5.01 -35.96 -17.73
C GLU A 320 -6.01 -35.03 -18.40
N GLN A 321 -7.17 -35.56 -18.78
CA GLN A 321 -8.23 -34.80 -19.43
C GLN A 321 -9.56 -34.95 -18.70
N TRP A 322 -10.27 -33.83 -18.53
CA TRP A 322 -11.59 -33.71 -17.95
C TRP A 322 -12.58 -33.11 -18.96
N THR A 323 -13.86 -33.36 -18.74
CA THR A 323 -14.94 -32.63 -19.40
C THR A 323 -15.36 -31.46 -18.50
N PHE A 324 -15.22 -30.23 -18.99
CA PHE A 324 -15.52 -29.00 -18.29
C PHE A 324 -16.46 -28.14 -19.13
N LEU A 325 -17.71 -27.95 -18.66
CA LEU A 325 -18.76 -27.23 -19.40
C LEU A 325 -18.93 -27.72 -20.86
N GLY A 326 -18.84 -29.03 -21.06
CA GLY A 326 -18.94 -29.67 -22.39
C GLY A 326 -17.68 -29.55 -23.26
N GLN A 327 -16.61 -28.93 -22.76
CA GLN A 327 -15.33 -28.77 -23.46
C GLN A 327 -14.26 -29.69 -22.85
N ALA A 328 -13.25 -30.03 -23.64
CA ALA A 328 -12.13 -30.84 -23.16
C ALA A 328 -11.11 -29.94 -22.47
N LEU A 329 -10.86 -30.18 -21.18
CA LEU A 329 -9.82 -29.54 -20.39
C LEU A 329 -8.71 -30.55 -20.14
N THR A 330 -7.51 -30.30 -20.64
CA THR A 330 -6.38 -31.23 -20.57
C THR A 330 -5.21 -30.58 -19.86
N TYR A 331 -4.60 -31.28 -18.91
CA TYR A 331 -3.34 -30.88 -18.30
C TYR A 331 -2.21 -31.80 -18.76
N PHE A 332 -1.22 -31.22 -19.44
CA PHE A 332 0.00 -31.90 -19.86
C PHE A 332 1.09 -31.70 -18.81
N THR A 333 1.42 -32.76 -18.08
CA THR A 333 2.37 -32.74 -16.97
C THR A 333 3.81 -32.50 -17.42
N SER A 334 4.17 -32.93 -18.63
CA SER A 334 5.52 -32.77 -19.18
C SER A 334 5.89 -31.32 -19.52
N THR A 335 4.89 -30.47 -19.76
CA THR A 335 5.09 -29.07 -20.19
C THR A 335 4.39 -28.07 -19.28
N GLY A 336 3.80 -28.53 -18.17
CA GLY A 336 2.97 -27.70 -17.30
C GLY A 336 1.85 -26.99 -18.06
N THR A 337 1.29 -27.58 -19.11
CA THR A 337 0.32 -26.89 -19.99
C THR A 337 -1.10 -27.29 -19.68
N LEU A 338 -1.93 -26.32 -19.28
CA LEU A 338 -3.39 -26.47 -19.21
C LEU A 338 -3.99 -26.03 -20.53
N ARG A 339 -4.79 -26.89 -21.18
CA ARG A 339 -5.38 -26.66 -22.50
C ARG A 339 -6.88 -26.92 -22.47
N LEU A 340 -7.66 -25.90 -22.80
CA LEU A 340 -9.09 -25.98 -23.10
C LEU A 340 -9.29 -26.11 -24.62
N GLN A 341 -10.09 -27.07 -25.05
CA GLN A 341 -10.41 -27.31 -26.46
C GLN A 341 -11.92 -27.43 -26.65
N GLY A 342 -12.44 -26.73 -27.66
CA GLY A 342 -13.86 -26.68 -27.92
C GLY A 342 -14.21 -26.27 -29.34
N LYS A 343 -15.33 -26.80 -29.85
CA LYS A 343 -15.88 -26.46 -31.18
C LYS A 343 -17.06 -25.48 -31.10
N ASP A 344 -17.74 -25.40 -29.96
CA ASP A 344 -18.86 -24.50 -29.71
C ASP A 344 -18.35 -23.17 -29.14
N SER A 345 -18.56 -22.06 -29.87
CA SER A 345 -17.97 -20.76 -29.53
C SER A 345 -18.52 -20.17 -28.22
N SER A 346 -19.79 -20.34 -27.91
CA SER A 346 -20.40 -19.70 -26.72
C SER A 346 -19.99 -20.42 -25.43
N MET A 347 -20.09 -21.75 -25.41
CA MET A 347 -19.67 -22.55 -24.26
C MET A 347 -18.14 -22.55 -24.07
N PHE A 348 -17.38 -22.48 -25.16
CA PHE A 348 -15.93 -22.33 -25.10
C PHE A 348 -15.51 -21.00 -24.47
N GLU A 349 -16.08 -19.87 -24.88
CA GLU A 349 -15.75 -18.58 -24.27
C GLU A 349 -16.20 -18.50 -22.81
N LYS A 350 -17.36 -19.09 -22.46
CA LYS A 350 -17.80 -19.19 -21.06
C LYS A 350 -16.85 -20.03 -20.21
N ALA A 351 -16.38 -21.16 -20.71
CA ALA A 351 -15.41 -22.00 -20.03
C ALA A 351 -14.04 -21.33 -19.91
N LYS A 352 -13.58 -20.67 -20.97
CA LYS A 352 -12.35 -19.88 -20.98
C LYS A 352 -12.41 -18.75 -19.97
N GLN A 353 -13.50 -17.98 -19.93
CA GLN A 353 -13.67 -16.90 -18.97
C GLN A 353 -13.65 -17.44 -17.54
N TYR A 354 -14.34 -18.54 -17.26
CA TYR A 354 -14.34 -19.14 -15.93
C TYR A 354 -12.94 -19.61 -15.48
N LEU A 355 -12.15 -20.18 -16.40
CA LEU A 355 -10.75 -20.53 -16.12
C LEU A 355 -9.92 -19.29 -15.89
N LEU A 356 -10.07 -18.25 -16.73
CA LEU A 356 -9.38 -16.99 -16.54
C LEU A 356 -9.75 -16.40 -15.18
N ASP A 357 -11.02 -16.18 -14.87
CA ASP A 357 -11.50 -15.66 -13.59
C ASP A 357 -10.93 -16.44 -12.40
N TYR A 358 -10.89 -17.77 -12.47
CA TYR A 358 -10.28 -18.58 -11.41
C TYR A 358 -8.80 -18.25 -11.23
N LEU A 359 -8.08 -18.18 -12.34
CA LEU A 359 -6.63 -18.02 -12.39
C LEU A 359 -6.18 -16.54 -12.37
N SER A 360 -7.14 -15.62 -12.45
CA SER A 360 -6.95 -14.18 -12.59
C SER A 360 -7.70 -13.39 -11.52
N LYS A 361 -8.22 -14.04 -10.47
CA LYS A 361 -8.73 -13.35 -9.28
C LYS A 361 -7.59 -12.61 -8.58
N GLU A 362 -7.26 -11.44 -9.13
CA GLU A 362 -7.49 -10.15 -8.49
C GLU A 362 -8.92 -10.17 -7.95
N ASP A 363 -9.04 -10.71 -6.75
CA ASP A 363 -10.06 -10.27 -5.82
C ASP A 363 -9.33 -9.23 -4.95
#